data_AF-F3FBU1-F1
#
_entry.id   AF-F3FBU1-F1
#
_cell.length_a   1.000
_cell.length_b   1.000
_cell.length_c   1.000
_cell.angle_alpha   90.00
_cell.angle_beta   90.00
_cell.angle_gamma   90.00
#
_symmetry.space_group_name_H-M   'P 1'
#
loop_
_entity.id
_entity.type
_entity.pdbx_description
1 polymer ?
#
loop_
_entity_poly.entity_id
_entity_poly.type
_entity_poly.pdbx_seq_one_letter_code
_entity_poly.pdbx_strand_id
1 'polypeptide(L)'
;MIIKIAPQRRDDEFVVEKNGMALKINGDTFDFSPMQEGGTLPRSAIACEWIWDDVSFDGGQLIVCLILPVPAITALSKPTPRT
;
A
#
# COMPACT_ATOMS: atom_id res chain seq x y z
N MET A 1 6.72 2.24 -13.08
CA MET A 1 5.94 2.27 -11.82
C MET A 1 6.80 1.73 -10.69
N ILE A 2 6.97 2.53 -9.63
CA ILE A 2 7.63 2.18 -8.38
C ILE A 2 6.53 2.00 -7.32
N ILE A 3 6.59 0.88 -6.59
CA ILE A 3 5.72 0.63 -5.44
C ILE A 3 6.59 0.69 -4.18
N LYS A 4 6.35 1.71 -3.36
CA LYS A 4 6.90 1.83 -2.01
C LYS A 4 5.97 1.12 -1.04
N ILE A 5 6.53 0.55 0.01
CA ILE A 5 5.78 -0.17 1.03
C ILE A 5 5.91 0.55 2.38
N ALA A 6 4.78 0.79 3.04
CA ALA A 6 4.68 1.28 4.40
C ALA A 6 4.15 0.13 5.29
N PRO A 7 5.03 -0.64 5.97
CA PRO A 7 4.58 -1.71 6.85
C PRO A 7 3.75 -1.16 8.02
N GLN A 8 2.58 -1.75 8.29
CA GLN A 8 1.74 -1.36 9.42
C GLN A 8 1.20 -2.57 10.16
N ARG A 9 1.07 -2.47 11.48
CA ARG A 9 0.45 -3.51 12.30
C ARG A 9 -1.02 -3.60 11.94
N ARG A 10 -1.38 -4.66 11.20
CA ARG A 10 -2.72 -4.90 10.69
C ARG A 10 -2.87 -6.39 10.46
N ASP A 11 -4.05 -6.91 10.78
CA ASP A 11 -4.36 -8.34 10.64
C ASP A 11 -5.26 -8.61 9.41
N ASP A 12 -5.63 -7.57 8.67
CA ASP A 12 -6.42 -7.64 7.43
C ASP A 12 -5.60 -8.21 6.26
N GLU A 13 -6.28 -8.91 5.35
CA GLU A 13 -5.66 -9.42 4.12
C GLU A 13 -5.50 -8.29 3.08
N PHE A 14 -4.36 -8.29 2.39
CA PHE A 14 -4.04 -7.32 1.36
C PHE A 14 -3.56 -8.02 0.08
N VAL A 15 -4.36 -7.87 -0.98
CA VAL A 15 -4.06 -8.38 -2.32
C VAL A 15 -3.95 -7.20 -3.28
N VAL A 16 -2.85 -7.14 -4.03
CA VAL A 16 -2.65 -6.14 -5.07
C VAL A 16 -2.16 -6.77 -6.36
N GLU A 17 -2.80 -6.42 -7.47
CA GLU A 17 -2.40 -6.80 -8.83
C GLU A 17 -2.02 -5.52 -9.61
N LYS A 18 -0.87 -5.54 -10.30
CA LYS A 18 -0.42 -4.43 -11.14
C LYS A 18 -0.75 -4.70 -12.60
N ASN A 19 -1.45 -3.77 -13.24
CA ASN A 19 -1.82 -3.81 -14.67
C ASN A 19 -1.41 -2.51 -15.36
N GLY A 20 -0.16 -2.43 -15.84
CA GLY A 20 0.36 -1.23 -16.49
C GLY A 20 0.44 -0.04 -15.53
N MET A 21 -0.43 0.97 -15.75
CA MET A 21 -0.63 2.14 -14.88
C MET A 21 -1.85 2.03 -13.94
N ALA A 22 -2.52 0.87 -13.91
CA ALA A 22 -3.61 0.60 -12.98
C ALA A 22 -3.17 -0.37 -11.88
N LEU A 23 -3.73 -0.21 -10.68
CA LEU A 23 -3.62 -1.16 -9.57
C LEU A 23 -5.00 -1.71 -9.24
N LYS A 24 -5.11 -3.01 -9.08
CA LYS A 24 -6.29 -3.64 -8.50
C LYS A 24 -5.98 -4.03 -7.07
N ILE A 25 -6.63 -3.40 -6.10
CA ILE A 25 -6.39 -3.57 -4.68
C ILE A 25 -7.66 -4.17 -4.06
N ASN A 26 -7.57 -5.35 -3.46
CA ASN A 26 -8.69 -6.06 -2.83
C ASN A 26 -9.96 -6.17 -3.71
N GLY A 27 -9.78 -6.21 -5.04
CA GLY A 27 -10.86 -6.27 -6.03
C GLY A 27 -11.15 -4.96 -6.74
N ASP A 28 -10.84 -3.81 -6.13
CA ASP A 28 -11.12 -2.48 -6.67
C ASP A 28 -9.99 -1.99 -7.58
N THR A 29 -10.36 -1.46 -8.75
CA THR A 29 -9.39 -0.98 -9.75
C THR A 29 -9.20 0.52 -9.65
N PHE A 30 -7.95 0.93 -9.43
CA PHE A 30 -7.48 2.29 -9.41
C PHE A 30 -6.65 2.53 -10.68
N ASP A 31 -7.23 3.24 -11.65
CA ASP A 31 -6.56 3.57 -12.90
C ASP A 31 -5.89 4.94 -12.84
N PHE A 32 -4.56 4.94 -12.96
CA PHE A 32 -3.74 6.15 -12.99
C PHE A 32 -3.29 6.51 -14.42
N SER A 33 -3.78 5.81 -15.45
CA SER A 33 -3.50 6.12 -16.85
C SER A 33 -3.77 7.58 -17.28
N PRO A 34 -4.73 8.32 -16.68
CA PRO A 34 -4.96 9.73 -17.04
C PRO A 34 -3.92 10.70 -16.46
N MET A 35 -3.06 10.26 -15.53
CA MET A 35 -2.06 11.14 -14.93
C MET A 35 -1.00 11.52 -15.97
N GLN A 36 -0.62 12.80 -15.99
CA GLN A 36 0.47 13.32 -16.81
C GLN A 36 1.77 13.37 -16.01
N GLU A 37 2.90 13.32 -16.70
CA GLU A 37 4.22 13.47 -16.07
C GLU A 37 4.33 14.84 -15.36
N GLY A 38 4.92 14.82 -14.17
CA GLY A 38 4.94 15.95 -13.22
C GLY A 38 3.66 16.07 -12.39
N GLY A 39 2.65 15.23 -12.63
CA GLY A 39 1.39 15.24 -11.89
C GLY A 39 1.49 14.55 -10.52
N THR A 40 0.80 15.12 -9.54
CA THR A 40 0.61 14.52 -8.21
C THR A 40 -0.88 14.43 -7.91
N LEU A 41 -1.34 13.23 -7.56
CA LEU A 41 -2.69 12.96 -7.09
C LEU A 41 -2.65 12.89 -5.55
N PRO A 42 -3.27 13.85 -4.85
CA PRO A 42 -3.30 13.85 -3.39
C PRO A 42 -3.98 12.60 -2.84
N ARG A 43 -3.46 12.09 -1.72
CA ARG A 43 -4.01 10.94 -1.00
C ARG A 43 -5.49 11.11 -0.67
N SER A 44 -5.91 12.33 -0.35
CA SER A 44 -7.30 12.69 -0.03
C SER A 44 -8.26 12.55 -1.22
N ALA A 45 -7.76 12.57 -2.46
CA ALA A 45 -8.54 12.37 -3.67
C ALA A 45 -8.75 10.88 -4.00
N ILE A 46 -8.08 9.97 -3.29
CA ILE A 46 -8.11 8.54 -3.56
C ILE A 46 -8.94 7.83 -2.49
N ALA A 47 -10.08 7.26 -2.89
CA ALA A 47 -10.95 6.47 -2.04
C ALA A 47 -10.42 5.03 -1.82
N CYS A 48 -9.15 4.90 -1.44
CA CYS A 48 -8.50 3.63 -1.11
C CYS A 48 -7.78 3.76 0.23
N GLU A 49 -8.14 2.96 1.23
CA GLU A 49 -7.46 2.98 2.54
C GLU A 49 -6.01 2.47 2.48
N TRP A 50 -5.70 1.63 1.50
CA TRP A 50 -4.41 0.93 1.38
C TRP A 50 -3.30 1.77 0.75
N ILE A 51 -3.65 2.88 0.11
CA ILE A 51 -2.66 3.86 -0.33
C ILE A 51 -2.31 4.72 0.89
N TRP A 52 -1.03 4.87 1.18
CA TRP A 52 -0.56 5.58 2.38
C TRP A 52 -0.26 7.06 2.12
N ASP A 53 0.28 7.35 0.95
CA ASP A 53 0.84 8.66 0.59
C ASP A 53 0.27 9.14 -0.77
N ASP A 54 0.59 10.37 -1.15
CA ASP A 54 0.26 10.91 -2.46
C ASP A 54 0.85 10.03 -3.57
N VAL A 55 0.12 9.95 -4.69
CA VAL A 55 0.60 9.25 -5.89
C VAL A 55 1.20 10.28 -6.83
N SER A 56 2.46 10.11 -7.20
CA SER A 56 3.13 11.03 -8.13
C SER A 56 3.53 10.31 -9.42
N PHE A 57 3.60 11.06 -10.51
CA PHE A 57 4.14 10.59 -11.77
C PHE A 57 5.36 11.43 -12.11
N ASP A 58 6.55 10.90 -11.82
CA ASP A 58 7.83 11.61 -11.95
C ASP A 58 8.85 10.76 -12.72
N GLY A 59 9.62 11.40 -13.61
CA GLY A 59 10.68 10.75 -14.39
C GLY A 59 10.19 9.54 -15.19
N GLY A 60 9.02 9.63 -15.82
CA GLY A 60 8.40 8.52 -16.54
C GLY A 60 7.95 7.35 -15.66
N GLN A 61 7.87 7.53 -14.34
CA GLN A 61 7.44 6.49 -13.41
C GLN A 61 6.36 6.96 -12.43
N LEU A 62 5.24 6.24 -12.42
CA LEU A 62 4.23 6.35 -11.36
C LEU A 62 4.81 5.80 -10.03
N ILE A 63 4.79 6.61 -8.98
CA ILE A 63 5.27 6.28 -7.63
C ILE A 63 4.05 6.19 -6.72
N VAL A 64 3.83 5.01 -6.13
CA VAL A 64 2.70 4.74 -5.22
C VAL A 64 3.25 4.18 -3.91
N CYS A 65 2.72 4.61 -2.77
CA CYS A 65 3.04 4.05 -1.46
C CYS A 65 1.86 3.23 -0.94
N LEU A 66 2.06 1.92 -0.72
CA LEU A 66 1.02 1.00 -0.26
C LEU A 66 1.30 0.55 1.18
N ILE A 67 0.23 0.42 1.96
CA ILE A 67 0.27 -0.20 3.28
C ILE A 67 0.43 -1.71 3.10
N LEU A 68 1.44 -2.29 3.76
CA LEU A 68 1.57 -3.74 3.88
C LEU A 68 1.17 -4.17 5.29
N PRO A 69 0.13 -5.00 5.46
CA PRO A 69 -0.19 -5.63 6.73
C PRO A 69 0.99 -6.44 7.26
N VAL A 70 1.39 -6.15 8.48
CA VAL A 70 2.33 -6.96 9.25
C VAL A 70 1.59 -7.47 10.48
N PRO A 71 1.43 -8.79 10.64
CA PRO A 71 0.74 -9.34 11.80
C PRO A 71 1.54 -9.09 13.08
N ALA A 72 0.84 -9.09 14.21
CA ALA A 72 1.51 -9.00 15.50
C ALA A 72 2.47 -10.19 15.70
N ILE A 73 3.71 -9.90 16.10
CA ILE A 73 4.61 -10.97 16.53
C ILE A 73 4.09 -11.51 17.85
N THR A 74 3.69 -12.78 17.87
CA THR A 74 3.31 -13.44 19.13
C THR A 74 4.61 -13.77 19.86
N ALA A 75 4.93 -13.03 20.92
CA ALA A 75 6.03 -13.41 21.79
C ALA A 75 5.71 -14.78 22.41
N LEU A 76 6.61 -15.76 22.25
CA LEU A 76 6.57 -17.02 22.99
C LEU A 76 6.34 -16.70 24.48
N SER A 77 5.34 -17.34 25.08
CA SER A 77 4.96 -17.12 26.47
C SER A 77 6.19 -17.13 27.38
N LYS A 78 6.34 -16.10 28.22
CA LYS A 78 7.39 -16.09 29.26
C LYS A 78 7.29 -17.42 30.04
N PRO A 79 8.39 -18.17 30.22
CA PRO A 79 8.34 -19.40 30.98
C PRO A 79 7.81 -19.10 32.37
N THR A 80 6.70 -19.74 32.73
CA THR A 80 6.11 -19.64 34.07
C THR A 80 7.15 -20.14 35.08
N PRO A 81 7.52 -19.36 36.12
CA PRO A 81 8.41 -19.88 37.14
C PRO A 81 7.72 -21.07 37.84
N ARG A 82 8.40 -22.22 37.88
CA ARG A 82 7.97 -23.34 38.74
C ARG A 82 8.12 -22.89 40.19
N THR A 83 7.05 -23.09 40.96
CA THR A 83 7.03 -22.95 42.42
C THR A 83 7.71 -24.15 43.08
#